data_AF-A0A661Y2Z4-F1
#
_entry.id   AF-A0A661Y2Z4-F1
#
_cell.length_a   1.000
_cell.length_b   1.000
_cell.length_c   1.000
_cell.angle_alpha   90.00
_cell.angle_beta   90.00
_cell.angle_gamma   90.00
#
_symmetry.space_group_name_H-M   'P 1'
#
loop_
_entity.id
_entity.type
_entity.pdbx_description
1 polymer ?
#
loop_
_entity_poly.entity_id
_entity_poly.type
_entity_poly.pdbx_seq_one_letter_code
_entity_poly.pdbx_strand_id
1 'polypeptide(L)'
;HIVQYDEGQKNDMHGGKYIVKYDRSLPQHLLYMELDILNDDGSYPYLTSSIVNYLPGSVNTQYPEGIGGIKLRKKGFFLFKDIHYGPTPIDDIDQSSVNIFFASKPPERPVKEILLGTLGATKVEPPLLIPPNTIETFKTVWEVPYDMSVLTVNPHMHLLGKSLKAYAIDPVGDTIRLIYIPDWNFRWQFFYTFPYMVKIPQGSIIYVYATFDNTEDNPENPYHPPRLIRERLGSMGTTDEMFQFIITYLPYEKGDEKKSLDPKIKAFQ
;
A
#
# COMPACT_ATOMS: atom_id res chain seq x y z
N HIS A 1 -5.82 -5.19 -9.31
CA HIS A 1 -5.05 -4.48 -10.37
C HIS A 1 -6.01 -3.96 -11.44
N ILE A 2 -5.56 -3.03 -12.28
CA ILE A 2 -6.28 -2.62 -13.49
C ILE A 2 -5.43 -2.98 -14.71
N VAL A 3 -6.02 -3.74 -15.64
CA VAL A 3 -5.46 -4.04 -16.96
C VAL A 3 -6.04 -3.06 -17.97
N GLN A 4 -5.20 -2.44 -18.80
CA GLN A 4 -5.62 -1.43 -19.76
C GLN A 4 -4.95 -1.62 -21.11
N TYR A 5 -5.70 -1.32 -22.17
CA TYR A 5 -5.27 -1.53 -23.55
C TYR A 5 -5.13 -0.19 -24.28
N ASP A 6 -4.12 -0.05 -25.14
CA ASP A 6 -4.13 0.99 -26.16
C ASP A 6 -5.17 0.65 -27.24
N GLU A 7 -5.55 1.67 -28.02
CA GLU A 7 -6.49 1.49 -29.12
C GLU A 7 -5.93 0.47 -30.14
N GLY A 8 -6.76 -0.50 -30.51
CA GLY A 8 -6.40 -1.56 -31.47
C GLY A 8 -5.59 -2.74 -30.91
N GLN A 9 -5.10 -2.69 -29.66
CA GLN A 9 -4.28 -3.78 -29.09
C GLN A 9 -5.08 -5.01 -28.64
N LYS A 10 -6.37 -4.84 -28.32
CA LYS A 10 -7.28 -5.91 -27.90
C LYS A 10 -8.64 -5.68 -28.51
N ASN A 11 -9.07 -6.57 -29.41
CA ASN A 11 -10.33 -6.44 -30.12
C ASN A 11 -11.50 -7.00 -29.30
N ASP A 12 -11.41 -8.27 -28.92
CA ASP A 12 -12.38 -8.92 -28.05
C ASP A 12 -11.98 -8.76 -26.58
N MET A 13 -12.93 -8.37 -25.75
CA MET A 13 -12.77 -8.10 -24.32
C MET A 13 -13.43 -9.21 -23.46
N HIS A 14 -14.05 -10.21 -24.09
CA HIS A 14 -14.86 -11.20 -23.39
C HIS A 14 -14.55 -12.65 -23.81
N GLY A 15 -13.45 -12.87 -24.53
CA GLY A 15 -13.05 -14.19 -25.05
C GLY A 15 -12.51 -15.17 -24.00
N GLY A 16 -12.06 -14.66 -22.85
CA GLY A 16 -11.45 -15.45 -21.77
C GLY A 16 -12.39 -15.92 -20.68
N LYS A 17 -11.84 -16.70 -19.74
CA LYS A 17 -12.53 -17.06 -18.49
C LYS A 17 -12.53 -15.86 -17.52
N TYR A 18 -13.59 -15.70 -16.75
CA TYR A 18 -13.65 -14.69 -15.67
C TYR A 18 -13.02 -15.16 -14.36
N ILE A 19 -12.93 -16.47 -14.15
CA ILE A 19 -12.36 -17.10 -12.96
C ILE A 19 -11.49 -18.27 -13.40
N VAL A 20 -10.24 -18.30 -12.96
CA VAL A 20 -9.28 -19.36 -13.23
C VAL A 20 -8.72 -19.85 -11.91
N LYS A 21 -8.81 -21.16 -11.66
CA LYS A 21 -8.10 -21.80 -10.55
C LYS A 21 -6.62 -21.87 -10.94
N TYR A 22 -5.77 -21.21 -10.17
CA TYR A 22 -4.35 -21.07 -10.50
C TYR A 22 -3.48 -21.63 -9.37
N ASP A 23 -2.59 -22.55 -9.73
CA ASP A 23 -1.51 -22.98 -8.87
C ASP A 23 -0.34 -21.99 -9.01
N ARG A 24 0.09 -21.41 -7.88
CA ARG A 24 1.21 -20.45 -7.83
C ARG A 24 2.55 -21.06 -8.26
N SER A 25 2.66 -22.38 -8.37
CA SER A 25 3.83 -23.06 -8.94
C SER A 25 3.95 -22.88 -10.46
N LEU A 26 2.85 -22.57 -11.15
CA LEU A 26 2.81 -22.43 -12.59
C LEU A 26 3.25 -21.02 -13.03
N PRO A 27 3.77 -20.83 -14.26
CA PRO A 27 4.05 -19.49 -14.77
C PRO A 27 2.80 -18.62 -14.86
N GLN A 28 2.88 -17.37 -14.38
CA GLN A 28 1.79 -16.39 -14.44
C GLN A 28 1.27 -16.15 -15.87
N HIS A 29 2.12 -16.33 -16.87
CA HIS A 29 1.72 -16.22 -18.28
C HIS A 29 0.57 -17.16 -18.66
N LEU A 30 0.53 -18.38 -18.11
CA LEU A 30 -0.54 -19.35 -18.40
C LEU A 30 -1.90 -18.86 -17.88
N LEU A 31 -1.91 -18.26 -16.69
CA LEU A 31 -3.08 -17.60 -16.14
C LEU A 31 -3.55 -16.46 -17.06
N TYR A 32 -2.61 -15.67 -17.60
CA TYR A 32 -2.92 -14.55 -18.45
C TYR A 32 -3.54 -14.98 -19.79
N MET A 33 -3.10 -16.13 -20.32
CA MET A 33 -3.70 -16.75 -21.51
C MET A 33 -5.11 -17.28 -21.22
N GLU A 34 -5.33 -17.98 -20.11
CA GLU A 34 -6.67 -18.51 -19.77
C GLU A 34 -7.71 -17.41 -19.50
N LEU A 35 -7.27 -16.29 -18.92
CA LEU A 35 -8.10 -15.11 -18.72
C LEU A 35 -8.25 -14.27 -20.01
N ASP A 36 -7.54 -14.60 -21.08
CA ASP A 36 -7.46 -13.83 -22.33
C ASP A 36 -7.10 -12.34 -22.13
N ILE A 37 -6.17 -12.06 -21.20
CA ILE A 37 -5.81 -10.67 -20.87
C ILE A 37 -4.64 -10.11 -21.69
N LEU A 38 -3.90 -10.96 -22.43
CA LEU A 38 -2.84 -10.48 -23.33
C LEU A 38 -3.44 -9.64 -24.47
N ASN A 39 -2.61 -8.76 -25.02
CA ASN A 39 -2.91 -8.12 -26.30
C ASN A 39 -3.08 -9.19 -27.40
N ASP A 40 -3.75 -8.84 -28.50
CA ASP A 40 -4.02 -9.78 -29.61
C ASP A 40 -2.74 -10.28 -30.29
N ASP A 41 -1.63 -9.54 -30.18
CA ASP A 41 -0.29 -9.93 -30.64
C ASP A 41 0.49 -10.81 -29.63
N GLY A 42 -0.12 -11.13 -28.48
CA GLY A 42 0.47 -11.91 -27.40
C GLY A 42 1.33 -11.10 -26.41
N SER A 43 1.49 -9.79 -26.62
CA SER A 43 2.23 -8.93 -25.69
C SER A 43 1.44 -8.62 -24.41
N TYR A 44 2.15 -8.20 -23.35
CA TYR A 44 1.51 -7.85 -22.09
C TYR A 44 0.87 -6.45 -22.16
N PRO A 45 -0.39 -6.29 -21.71
CA PRO A 45 -1.06 -5.00 -21.65
C PRO A 45 -0.48 -4.11 -20.55
N TYR A 46 -0.84 -2.83 -20.56
CA TYR A 46 -0.49 -1.92 -19.47
C TYR A 46 -1.22 -2.33 -18.18
N LEU A 47 -0.46 -2.67 -17.14
CA LEU A 47 -0.98 -3.08 -15.84
C LEU A 47 -0.71 -1.99 -14.79
N THR A 48 -1.77 -1.44 -14.20
CA THR A 48 -1.65 -0.64 -12.97
C THR A 48 -1.82 -1.57 -11.78
N SER A 49 -0.72 -1.77 -11.03
CA SER A 49 -0.70 -2.71 -9.91
C SER A 49 -1.26 -2.13 -8.62
N SER A 50 -1.77 -3.02 -7.75
CA SER A 50 -2.18 -2.72 -6.37
C SER A 50 -3.06 -1.47 -6.20
N ILE A 51 -3.98 -1.26 -7.13
CA ILE A 51 -4.89 -0.10 -7.15
C ILE A 51 -5.79 0.02 -5.92
N VAL A 52 -6.13 -1.10 -5.28
CA VAL A 52 -6.93 -1.18 -4.06
C VAL A 52 -6.43 -2.39 -3.29
N ASN A 53 -6.24 -2.20 -1.98
CA ASN A 53 -6.05 -3.27 -1.00
C ASN A 53 -7.13 -3.15 0.06
N TYR A 54 -7.66 -4.28 0.53
CA TYR A 54 -8.59 -4.33 1.64
C TYR A 54 -8.04 -5.25 2.71
N LEU A 55 -7.93 -4.74 3.93
CA LEU A 55 -7.67 -5.53 5.13
C LEU A 55 -8.89 -5.42 6.05
N PRO A 56 -9.25 -6.47 6.81
CA PRO A 56 -10.35 -6.40 7.76
C PRO A 56 -10.25 -5.16 8.67
N GLY A 57 -11.33 -4.39 8.76
CA GLY A 57 -11.39 -3.14 9.53
C GLY A 57 -10.91 -1.89 8.77
N SER A 58 -10.37 -2.03 7.56
CA SER A 58 -10.05 -0.89 6.72
C SER A 58 -11.31 -0.15 6.29
N VAL A 59 -11.30 1.16 6.43
CA VAL A 59 -12.33 2.04 5.86
C VAL A 59 -11.85 2.58 4.53
N ASN A 60 -12.76 2.63 3.57
CA ASN A 60 -12.53 3.24 2.27
C ASN A 60 -12.17 4.72 2.42
N THR A 61 -11.03 5.12 1.88
CA THR A 61 -10.60 6.52 1.86
C THR A 61 -11.36 7.26 0.75
N GLN A 62 -12.06 8.33 1.12
CA GLN A 62 -12.73 9.23 0.17
C GLN A 62 -12.09 10.60 0.28
N TYR A 63 -11.40 11.03 -0.77
CA TYR A 63 -10.84 12.37 -0.85
C TYR A 63 -11.90 13.39 -1.34
N PRO A 64 -11.68 14.70 -1.10
CA PRO A 64 -12.55 15.74 -1.63
C PRO A 64 -12.68 15.69 -3.16
N GLU A 65 -13.75 16.30 -3.68
CA GLU A 65 -14.00 16.36 -5.12
C GLU A 65 -12.78 16.90 -5.88
N GLY A 66 -12.45 16.25 -7.01
CA GLY A 66 -11.32 16.61 -7.86
C GLY A 66 -9.98 15.98 -7.43
N ILE A 67 -9.90 15.37 -6.25
CA ILE A 67 -8.68 14.70 -5.76
C ILE A 67 -8.81 13.18 -5.83
N GLY A 68 -7.73 12.51 -6.24
CA GLY A 68 -7.63 11.06 -6.20
C GLY A 68 -8.16 10.39 -7.46
N GLY A 69 -8.73 9.20 -7.29
CA GLY A 69 -9.21 8.37 -8.41
C GLY A 69 -8.09 7.66 -9.15
N ILE A 70 -8.49 6.65 -9.93
CA ILE A 70 -7.60 5.85 -10.75
C ILE A 70 -8.12 5.89 -12.17
N LYS A 71 -7.25 6.21 -13.12
CA LYS A 71 -7.65 6.30 -14.53
C LYS A 71 -7.85 4.90 -15.08
N LEU A 72 -9.08 4.62 -15.52
CA LEU A 72 -9.44 3.43 -16.29
C LEU A 72 -9.73 3.86 -17.73
N ARG A 73 -9.04 3.25 -18.70
CA ARG A 73 -9.34 3.41 -20.12
C ARG A 73 -10.66 2.73 -20.49
N LYS A 74 -11.29 3.17 -21.60
CA LYS A 74 -12.52 2.55 -22.14
C LYS A 74 -12.39 1.05 -22.32
N LYS A 75 -11.21 0.60 -22.77
CA LYS A 75 -10.83 -0.81 -22.80
C LYS A 75 -9.92 -1.10 -21.61
N GLY A 76 -10.48 -1.72 -20.59
CA GLY A 76 -9.74 -2.21 -19.44
C GLY A 76 -10.62 -3.03 -18.50
N PHE A 77 -9.98 -3.79 -17.62
CA PHE A 77 -10.65 -4.62 -16.63
C PHE A 77 -10.01 -4.51 -15.26
N PHE A 78 -10.80 -4.87 -14.25
CA PHE A 78 -10.31 -5.10 -12.91
C PHE A 78 -9.84 -6.56 -12.79
N LEU A 79 -8.55 -6.74 -12.52
CA LEU A 79 -7.97 -8.05 -12.23
C LEU A 79 -7.86 -8.22 -10.72
N PHE A 80 -8.72 -9.08 -10.17
CA PHE A 80 -8.66 -9.53 -8.77
C PHE A 80 -7.70 -10.71 -8.70
N LYS A 81 -6.48 -10.45 -8.23
CA LYS A 81 -5.40 -11.45 -8.25
C LYS A 81 -5.50 -12.43 -7.08
N ASP A 82 -5.73 -11.92 -5.87
CA ASP A 82 -5.66 -12.70 -4.64
C ASP A 82 -6.81 -12.33 -3.71
N ILE A 83 -7.45 -13.36 -3.14
CA ILE A 83 -8.31 -13.26 -1.95
C ILE A 83 -7.68 -14.18 -0.90
N HIS A 84 -7.38 -13.65 0.27
CA HIS A 84 -6.75 -14.40 1.35
C HIS A 84 -7.82 -14.81 2.37
N TYR A 85 -8.15 -16.10 2.43
CA TYR A 85 -9.02 -16.66 3.46
C TYR A 85 -8.21 -17.06 4.69
N GLY A 86 -8.66 -16.62 5.87
CA GLY A 86 -8.16 -17.15 7.14
C GLY A 86 -8.62 -18.60 7.32
N PRO A 87 -7.87 -19.42 8.09
CA PRO A 87 -8.27 -20.80 8.34
C PRO A 87 -9.58 -20.86 9.12
N THR A 88 -10.47 -21.77 8.71
CA THR A 88 -11.73 -22.09 9.40
C THR A 88 -11.82 -23.61 9.59
N PRO A 89 -12.32 -24.10 10.75
CA PRO A 89 -12.50 -25.53 10.99
C PRO A 89 -13.77 -26.11 10.35
N ILE A 90 -14.59 -25.27 9.72
CA ILE A 90 -15.84 -25.65 9.07
C ILE A 90 -15.80 -25.31 7.58
N ASP A 91 -16.45 -26.15 6.78
CA ASP A 91 -16.69 -25.83 5.38
C ASP A 91 -17.73 -24.72 5.28
N ASP A 92 -17.45 -23.71 4.46
CA ASP A 92 -18.34 -22.56 4.25
C ASP A 92 -18.19 -22.02 2.82
N ILE A 93 -19.12 -21.16 2.40
CA ILE A 93 -19.16 -20.53 1.09
C ILE A 93 -18.98 -19.01 1.24
N ASP A 94 -18.02 -18.45 0.50
CA ASP A 94 -17.86 -17.01 0.37
C ASP A 94 -18.55 -16.46 -0.89
N GLN A 95 -19.22 -15.32 -0.73
CA GLN A 95 -19.77 -14.52 -1.83
C GLN A 95 -19.40 -13.04 -1.66
N SER A 96 -18.10 -12.78 -1.50
CA SER A 96 -17.59 -11.42 -1.37
C SER A 96 -17.88 -10.58 -2.63
N SER A 97 -18.17 -9.30 -2.43
CA SER A 97 -18.42 -8.34 -3.50
C SER A 97 -17.61 -7.06 -3.31
N VAL A 98 -17.34 -6.38 -4.42
CA VAL A 98 -16.64 -5.08 -4.44
C VAL A 98 -17.49 -4.07 -5.19
N ASN A 99 -17.73 -2.92 -4.58
CA ASN A 99 -18.42 -1.82 -5.21
C ASN A 99 -17.42 -0.91 -5.91
N ILE A 100 -17.68 -0.59 -7.18
CA ILE A 100 -16.84 0.29 -8.00
C ILE A 100 -17.62 1.55 -8.30
N PHE A 101 -17.05 2.70 -7.95
CA PHE A 101 -17.66 4.01 -8.16
C PHE A 101 -16.87 4.80 -9.19
N PHE A 102 -17.57 5.35 -10.19
CA PHE A 102 -16.97 6.18 -11.22
C PHE A 102 -17.24 7.66 -10.91
N ALA A 103 -16.19 8.48 -11.02
CA ALA A 103 -16.35 9.92 -10.98
C ALA A 103 -17.06 10.42 -12.25
N SER A 104 -17.91 11.44 -12.11
CA SER A 104 -18.61 12.07 -13.24
C SER A 104 -17.67 12.83 -14.18
N LYS A 105 -16.53 13.29 -13.68
CA LYS A 105 -15.44 13.91 -14.42
C LYS A 105 -14.08 13.33 -14.01
N PRO A 106 -13.06 13.37 -14.87
CA PRO A 106 -11.69 13.02 -14.49
C PRO A 106 -11.21 13.84 -13.27
N PRO A 107 -10.38 13.28 -12.38
CA PRO A 107 -9.81 14.03 -11.27
C PRO A 107 -8.89 15.13 -11.78
N GLU A 108 -8.99 16.31 -11.18
CA GLU A 108 -8.14 17.46 -11.49
C GLU A 108 -6.74 17.28 -10.87
N ARG A 109 -6.68 16.62 -9.72
CA ARG A 109 -5.45 16.40 -8.93
C ARG A 109 -5.31 14.91 -8.58
N PRO A 110 -4.80 14.08 -9.50
CA PRO A 110 -4.58 12.66 -9.23
C PRO A 110 -3.55 12.48 -8.11
N VAL A 111 -3.79 11.51 -7.23
CA VAL A 111 -2.84 11.17 -6.18
C VAL A 111 -1.67 10.36 -6.73
N LYS A 112 -0.53 10.48 -6.07
CA LYS A 112 0.65 9.66 -6.22
C LYS A 112 0.89 8.86 -4.95
N GLU A 113 1.63 7.79 -5.09
CA GLU A 113 2.06 6.97 -3.97
C GLU A 113 3.57 6.78 -4.01
N ILE A 114 4.19 6.78 -2.84
CA ILE A 114 5.56 6.30 -2.67
C ILE A 114 5.60 5.30 -1.51
N LEU A 115 6.24 4.17 -1.76
CA LEU A 115 6.55 3.16 -0.76
C LEU A 115 7.99 3.36 -0.27
N LEU A 116 8.18 3.51 1.04
CA LEU A 116 9.49 3.54 1.68
C LEU A 116 9.76 2.20 2.40
N GLY A 117 11.03 1.80 2.48
CA GLY A 117 11.46 0.58 3.19
C GLY A 117 11.48 -0.66 2.30
N THR A 118 11.14 -1.83 2.85
CA THR A 118 11.22 -3.12 2.13
C THR A 118 10.38 -3.09 0.83
N LEU A 119 11.02 -3.42 -0.30
CA LEU A 119 10.44 -3.36 -1.67
C LEU A 119 10.09 -1.94 -2.15
N GLY A 120 10.50 -0.89 -1.41
CA GLY A 120 10.21 0.50 -1.71
C GLY A 120 11.33 1.24 -2.44
N ALA A 121 11.16 2.56 -2.53
CA ALA A 121 12.12 3.49 -3.14
C ALA A 121 13.36 3.73 -2.27
N THR A 122 13.38 3.23 -1.03
CA THR A 122 14.44 3.50 -0.05
C THR A 122 14.89 2.23 0.66
N LYS A 123 16.16 2.19 1.04
CA LYS A 123 16.72 1.07 1.81
C LYS A 123 16.29 1.13 3.28
N VAL A 124 16.21 -0.05 3.88
CA VAL A 124 16.14 -0.20 5.34
C VAL A 124 17.57 -0.27 5.90
N GLU A 125 17.82 0.49 6.96
CA GLU A 125 19.12 0.57 7.64
C GLU A 125 18.98 0.31 9.15
N PRO A 126 19.76 -0.63 9.72
CA PRO A 126 20.57 -1.65 9.04
C PRO A 126 19.69 -2.57 8.15
N PRO A 127 20.25 -3.47 7.33
CA PRO A 127 19.43 -4.46 6.61
C PRO A 127 18.49 -5.19 7.58
N LEU A 128 17.23 -5.42 7.17
CA LEU A 128 16.19 -6.01 8.02
C LEU A 128 16.48 -7.48 8.34
N LEU A 129 17.35 -7.67 9.34
CA LEU A 129 17.79 -8.95 9.89
C LEU A 129 17.57 -8.86 11.40
N ILE A 130 16.66 -9.66 11.94
CA ILE A 130 16.26 -9.62 13.35
C ILE A 130 16.72 -10.94 14.00
N PRO A 131 17.89 -10.97 14.68
CA PRO A 131 18.39 -12.17 15.33
C PRO A 131 17.42 -12.73 16.37
N PRO A 132 17.49 -14.03 16.71
CA PRO A 132 16.68 -14.59 17.78
C PRO A 132 17.00 -13.91 19.12
N ASN A 133 15.99 -13.74 19.97
CA ASN A 133 16.12 -13.16 21.31
C ASN A 133 16.65 -11.72 21.31
N THR A 134 16.22 -10.91 20.33
CA THR A 134 16.57 -9.49 20.24
C THR A 134 15.35 -8.61 20.03
N ILE A 135 15.49 -7.35 20.46
CA ILE A 135 14.61 -6.25 20.09
C ILE A 135 15.46 -5.27 19.30
N GLU A 136 15.09 -5.01 18.06
CA GLU A 136 15.89 -4.23 17.12
C GLU A 136 15.07 -3.09 16.53
N THR A 137 15.72 -1.95 16.27
CA THR A 137 15.10 -0.80 15.63
C THR A 137 15.80 -0.50 14.31
N PHE A 138 15.00 -0.36 13.26
CA PHE A 138 15.44 -0.06 11.91
C PHE A 138 14.92 1.30 11.48
N LYS A 139 15.56 1.87 10.47
CA LYS A 139 15.11 3.13 9.86
C LYS A 139 15.07 3.05 8.34
N THR A 140 14.22 3.88 7.75
CA THR A 140 14.31 4.27 6.35
C THR A 140 14.21 5.78 6.24
N VAL A 141 14.90 6.36 5.27
CA VAL A 141 15.05 7.81 5.10
C VAL A 141 14.79 8.18 3.65
N TRP A 142 14.06 9.25 3.41
CA TRP A 142 13.76 9.76 2.07
C TRP A 142 13.86 11.29 2.01
N GLU A 143 14.58 11.80 1.01
CA GLU A 143 14.63 13.23 0.71
C GLU A 143 13.49 13.62 -0.23
N VAL A 144 12.74 14.65 0.12
CA VAL A 144 11.56 15.10 -0.62
C VAL A 144 11.99 15.92 -1.85
N PRO A 145 11.67 15.47 -3.08
CA PRO A 145 12.20 16.08 -4.31
C PRO A 145 11.48 17.37 -4.72
N TYR A 146 10.29 17.64 -4.21
CA TYR A 146 9.48 18.83 -4.50
C TYR A 146 8.44 19.03 -3.39
N ASP A 147 7.94 20.27 -3.24
CA ASP A 147 6.84 20.56 -2.31
C ASP A 147 5.65 19.61 -2.56
N MET A 148 5.24 18.89 -1.53
CA MET A 148 4.19 17.88 -1.60
C MET A 148 3.12 18.11 -0.54
N SER A 149 1.88 17.79 -0.88
CA SER A 149 0.76 17.68 0.04
C SER A 149 0.54 16.21 0.37
N VAL A 150 0.82 15.81 1.61
CA VAL A 150 0.55 14.46 2.10
C VAL A 150 -0.88 14.36 2.57
N LEU A 151 -1.58 13.30 2.12
CA LEU A 151 -2.97 13.04 2.46
C LEU A 151 -3.11 11.91 3.45
N THR A 152 -2.38 10.82 3.19
CA THR A 152 -2.53 9.56 3.91
C THR A 152 -1.17 8.92 4.09
N VAL A 153 -0.96 8.30 5.25
CA VAL A 153 0.18 7.42 5.50
C VAL A 153 -0.32 6.03 5.89
N ASN A 154 0.36 5.00 5.42
CA ASN A 154 0.06 3.61 5.74
C ASN A 154 1.36 2.90 6.16
N PRO A 155 1.60 2.78 7.46
CA PRO A 155 2.66 1.93 7.97
C PRO A 155 2.29 0.46 7.84
N HIS A 156 3.28 -0.41 7.62
CA HIS A 156 3.08 -1.86 7.47
C HIS A 156 4.29 -2.64 7.99
N MET A 157 4.02 -3.61 8.88
CA MET A 157 4.97 -4.53 9.51
C MET A 157 4.25 -5.84 9.82
N HIS A 158 4.96 -6.96 9.88
CA HIS A 158 4.36 -8.26 10.23
C HIS A 158 4.36 -8.49 11.75
N LEU A 159 4.41 -9.77 12.17
CA LEU A 159 4.10 -10.22 13.52
C LEU A 159 5.07 -9.70 14.60
N LEU A 160 6.31 -9.38 14.24
CA LEU A 160 7.30 -8.92 15.21
C LEU A 160 7.25 -7.41 15.44
N GLY A 161 6.56 -6.64 14.60
CA GLY A 161 6.45 -5.19 14.75
C GLY A 161 5.87 -4.78 16.10
N LYS A 162 6.47 -3.77 16.75
CA LYS A 162 6.07 -3.25 18.07
C LYS A 162 5.83 -1.75 18.11
N SER A 163 6.55 -0.96 17.32
CA SER A 163 6.27 0.47 17.21
C SER A 163 6.73 1.03 15.88
N LEU A 164 6.11 2.12 15.45
CA LEU A 164 6.53 2.86 14.26
C LEU A 164 6.36 4.36 14.46
N LYS A 165 7.38 5.13 14.10
CA LYS A 165 7.39 6.60 14.16
C LYS A 165 7.87 7.19 12.85
N ALA A 166 7.11 8.12 12.29
CA ALA A 166 7.49 8.87 11.10
C ALA A 166 7.34 10.38 11.31
N TYR A 167 8.33 11.14 10.83
CA TYR A 167 8.33 12.60 10.82
C TYR A 167 9.24 13.09 9.68
N ALA A 168 9.06 14.33 9.26
CA ALA A 168 10.00 15.02 8.37
C ALA A 168 10.75 16.11 9.14
N ILE A 169 12.00 16.37 8.77
CA ILE A 169 12.74 17.57 9.14
C ILE A 169 12.80 18.45 7.90
N ASP A 170 12.29 19.68 7.99
CA ASP A 170 12.27 20.61 6.87
C ASP A 170 13.64 21.30 6.66
N PRO A 171 13.82 22.08 5.57
CA PRO A 171 15.08 22.75 5.28
C PRO A 171 15.53 23.78 6.33
N VAL A 172 14.64 24.26 7.19
CA VAL A 172 14.98 25.21 8.27
C VAL A 172 15.23 24.50 9.61
N GLY A 173 15.04 23.18 9.66
CA GLY A 173 15.28 22.33 10.83
C GLY A 173 14.04 22.05 11.68
N ASP A 174 12.85 22.48 11.25
CA ASP A 174 11.61 22.25 11.97
C ASP A 174 11.07 20.84 11.71
N THR A 175 10.37 20.29 12.70
CA THR A 175 9.81 18.93 12.64
C THR A 175 8.36 18.94 12.20
N ILE A 176 8.08 18.25 11.09
CA ILE A 176 6.74 17.95 10.59
C ILE A 176 6.34 16.54 11.03
N ARG A 177 5.37 16.44 11.93
CA ARG A 177 4.91 15.15 12.48
C ARG A 177 4.01 14.44 11.47
N LEU A 178 4.27 13.15 11.22
CA LEU A 178 3.43 12.33 10.34
C LEU A 178 2.62 11.32 11.14
N ILE A 179 3.28 10.37 11.82
CA ILE A 179 2.58 9.39 12.63
C ILE A 179 3.48 8.84 13.74
N TYR A 180 2.86 8.44 14.85
CA TYR A 180 3.51 7.68 15.90
C TYR A 180 2.54 6.61 16.45
N ILE A 181 2.92 5.35 16.29
CA ILE A 181 2.21 4.19 16.83
C ILE A 181 3.15 3.56 17.87
N PRO A 182 2.95 3.86 19.17
CA PRO A 182 3.82 3.35 20.24
C PRO A 182 3.59 1.86 20.54
N ASP A 183 2.40 1.35 20.22
CA ASP A 183 1.97 -0.03 20.48
C ASP A 183 1.34 -0.58 19.19
N TRP A 184 2.20 -1.10 18.32
CA TRP A 184 1.80 -1.65 17.04
C TRP A 184 1.11 -2.99 17.23
N ASN A 185 -0.01 -3.16 16.55
CA ASN A 185 -0.70 -4.44 16.45
C ASN A 185 -0.77 -4.86 14.99
N PHE A 186 -0.23 -6.03 14.65
CA PHE A 186 -0.27 -6.59 13.29
C PHE A 186 -1.70 -6.68 12.72
N ARG A 187 -2.73 -6.77 13.57
CA ARG A 187 -4.12 -6.81 13.14
C ARG A 187 -4.66 -5.44 12.73
N TRP A 188 -3.95 -4.35 13.02
CA TRP A 188 -4.38 -2.95 12.85
C TRP A 188 -3.52 -2.21 11.82
N GLN A 189 -3.55 -2.72 10.59
CA GLN A 189 -2.78 -2.19 9.46
C GLN A 189 -3.66 -1.26 8.61
N PHE A 190 -3.83 -0.02 9.08
CA PHE A 190 -4.76 0.93 8.48
C PHE A 190 -4.06 2.02 7.66
N PHE A 191 -4.85 2.64 6.79
CA PHE A 191 -4.55 3.91 6.16
C PHE A 191 -4.95 5.04 7.10
N TYR A 192 -3.98 5.86 7.52
CA TYR A 192 -4.20 7.01 8.39
C TYR A 192 -4.27 8.27 7.54
N THR A 193 -5.49 8.75 7.29
CA THR A 193 -5.74 10.00 6.56
C THR A 193 -5.66 11.18 7.51
N PHE A 194 -4.91 12.22 7.17
CA PHE A 194 -4.85 13.44 7.98
C PHE A 194 -6.17 14.22 7.89
N PRO A 195 -6.57 14.98 8.92
CA PRO A 195 -7.75 15.85 8.83
C PRO A 195 -7.61 16.93 7.74
N TYR A 196 -6.39 17.44 7.55
CA TYR A 196 -6.00 18.40 6.53
C TYR A 196 -4.71 17.93 5.87
N MET A 197 -4.47 18.31 4.61
CA MET A 197 -3.22 17.94 3.95
C MET A 197 -2.00 18.50 4.70
N VAL A 198 -0.97 17.68 4.84
CA VAL A 198 0.29 18.08 5.45
C VAL A 198 1.25 18.52 4.35
N LYS A 199 1.61 19.81 4.34
CA LYS A 199 2.68 20.30 3.47
C LYS A 199 4.02 19.73 3.95
N ILE A 200 4.78 19.11 3.05
CA ILE A 200 6.20 18.82 3.25
C ILE A 200 6.99 19.58 2.18
N PRO A 201 7.82 20.56 2.58
CA PRO A 201 8.65 21.32 1.63
C PRO A 201 9.68 20.44 0.90
N GLN A 202 10.04 20.83 -0.31
CA GLN A 202 11.20 20.31 -1.02
C GLN A 202 12.46 20.36 -0.14
N GLY A 203 13.29 19.33 -0.22
CA GLY A 203 14.53 19.22 0.55
C GLY A 203 14.31 18.79 2.01
N SER A 204 13.06 18.60 2.44
CA SER A 204 12.80 17.95 3.72
C SER A 204 13.29 16.51 3.72
N ILE A 205 13.69 16.00 4.87
CA ILE A 205 14.08 14.60 5.05
C ILE A 205 13.01 13.89 5.89
N ILE A 206 12.33 12.91 5.30
CA ILE A 206 11.40 12.02 6.01
C ILE A 206 12.21 10.91 6.66
N TYR A 207 12.06 10.77 7.98
CA TYR A 207 12.58 9.67 8.77
C TYR A 207 11.45 8.76 9.21
N VAL A 208 11.62 7.46 9.02
CA VAL A 208 10.73 6.43 9.55
C VAL A 208 11.55 5.46 10.38
N TYR A 209 11.11 5.21 11.60
CA TYR A 209 11.71 4.25 12.53
C TYR A 209 10.69 3.17 12.87
N ALA A 210 11.14 1.93 12.92
CA ALA A 210 10.32 0.78 13.29
C ALA A 210 11.08 -0.16 14.23
N THR A 211 10.41 -0.58 15.30
CA THR A 211 10.96 -1.51 16.29
C THR A 211 10.30 -2.87 16.17
N PHE A 212 11.10 -3.93 16.24
CA PHE A 212 10.67 -5.31 16.16
C PHE A 212 11.16 -6.09 17.38
N ASP A 213 10.39 -7.08 17.81
CA ASP A 213 10.68 -7.92 18.97
C ASP A 213 10.65 -9.40 18.58
N ASN A 214 11.83 -10.01 18.49
CA ASN A 214 12.03 -11.43 18.21
C ASN A 214 12.45 -12.22 19.46
N THR A 215 11.96 -11.81 20.63
CA THR A 215 12.18 -12.53 21.88
C THR A 215 11.22 -13.70 22.05
N GLU A 216 11.57 -14.62 22.95
CA GLU A 216 10.70 -15.74 23.37
C GLU A 216 9.45 -15.25 24.13
N ASP A 217 9.53 -14.07 24.76
CA ASP A 217 8.44 -13.44 25.50
C ASP A 217 7.40 -12.78 24.59
N ASN A 218 7.69 -12.58 23.29
CA ASN A 218 6.72 -12.05 22.34
C ASN A 218 5.71 -13.14 21.94
N PRO A 219 4.43 -13.05 22.37
CA PRO A 219 3.42 -14.08 22.05
C PRO A 219 3.04 -14.12 20.57
N GLU A 220 3.37 -13.07 19.80
CA GLU A 220 3.16 -13.02 18.35
C GLU A 220 4.35 -13.62 17.57
N ASN A 221 5.43 -14.05 18.25
CA ASN A 221 6.55 -14.70 17.58
C ASN A 221 6.08 -16.02 16.94
N PRO A 222 6.20 -16.20 15.62
CA PRO A 222 5.72 -17.41 14.96
C PRO A 222 6.59 -18.65 15.22
N TYR A 223 7.71 -18.52 15.95
CA TYR A 223 8.65 -19.60 16.20
C TYR A 223 9.03 -19.72 17.68
N HIS A 224 8.96 -20.95 18.19
CA HIS A 224 9.48 -21.32 19.52
C HIS A 224 10.40 -22.55 19.37
N PRO A 225 11.72 -22.42 19.64
CA PRO A 225 12.43 -21.21 20.05
C PRO A 225 12.54 -20.15 18.93
N PRO A 226 12.79 -18.86 19.27
CA PRO A 226 13.02 -17.83 18.27
C PRO A 226 14.17 -18.15 17.32
N ARG A 227 14.07 -17.68 16.08
CA ARG A 227 15.08 -17.83 15.03
C ARG A 227 15.28 -16.53 14.28
N LEU A 228 16.35 -16.43 13.48
CA LEU A 228 16.57 -15.26 12.61
C LEU A 228 15.36 -15.04 11.69
N ILE A 229 14.74 -13.86 11.78
CA ILE A 229 13.68 -13.41 10.87
C ILE A 229 14.22 -12.26 10.01
N ARG A 230 13.79 -12.24 8.75
CA ARG A 230 14.22 -11.26 7.75
C ARG A 230 13.15 -11.10 6.66
N GLU A 231 13.34 -10.08 5.83
CA GLU A 231 12.67 -10.00 4.53
C GLU A 231 13.14 -11.16 3.62
N ARG A 232 12.22 -11.79 2.88
CA ARG A 232 12.51 -12.90 1.95
C ARG A 232 12.08 -12.59 0.52
N LEU A 233 12.81 -11.71 -0.16
CA LEU A 233 12.70 -11.49 -1.61
C LEU A 233 11.26 -11.29 -2.11
N GLY A 234 10.48 -10.46 -1.42
CA GLY A 234 9.09 -10.16 -1.76
C GLY A 234 8.05 -11.12 -1.20
N SER A 235 8.43 -12.05 -0.31
CA SER A 235 7.48 -12.90 0.42
C SER A 235 6.47 -12.05 1.20
N MET A 236 5.18 -12.29 0.94
CA MET A 236 4.05 -11.74 1.71
C MET A 236 3.67 -12.65 2.90
N GLY A 237 4.52 -13.62 3.25
CA GLY A 237 4.28 -14.51 4.38
C GLY A 237 4.35 -13.73 5.69
N THR A 238 3.34 -13.89 6.55
CA THR A 238 3.29 -13.21 7.86
C THR A 238 4.38 -13.67 8.82
N THR A 239 5.06 -14.78 8.52
CA THR A 239 6.15 -15.35 9.33
C THR A 239 7.55 -14.91 8.86
N ASP A 240 7.62 -14.21 7.74
CA ASP A 240 8.74 -13.34 7.37
C ASP A 240 8.45 -11.92 7.86
N GLU A 241 9.39 -10.98 7.71
CA GLU A 241 9.14 -9.57 8.08
C GLU A 241 9.18 -8.58 6.92
N MET A 242 8.46 -7.47 7.13
CA MET A 242 8.45 -6.27 6.29
C MET A 242 8.57 -5.02 7.15
N PHE A 243 9.18 -3.99 6.57
CA PHE A 243 9.16 -2.64 7.11
C PHE A 243 8.80 -1.69 5.99
N GLN A 244 7.54 -1.29 5.93
CA GLN A 244 7.00 -0.46 4.87
C GLN A 244 6.34 0.80 5.43
N PHE A 245 6.50 1.90 4.71
CA PHE A 245 5.78 3.14 4.98
C PHE A 245 5.33 3.76 3.67
N ILE A 246 4.03 3.69 3.41
CA ILE A 246 3.40 4.15 2.19
C ILE A 246 2.87 5.55 2.42
N ILE A 247 3.17 6.47 1.51
CA ILE A 247 2.70 7.86 1.55
C ILE A 247 1.87 8.12 0.30
N THR A 248 0.60 8.45 0.50
CA THR A 248 -0.26 8.99 -0.57
C THR A 248 -0.18 10.51 -0.54
N TYR A 249 0.20 11.10 -1.67
CA TYR A 249 0.48 12.53 -1.77
C TYR A 249 0.10 13.09 -3.14
N LEU A 250 0.17 14.41 -3.27
CA LEU A 250 0.03 15.11 -4.54
C LEU A 250 0.98 16.32 -4.59
N PRO A 251 1.34 16.86 -5.77
CA PRO A 251 2.13 18.09 -5.86
C PRO A 251 1.45 19.24 -5.11
N TYR A 252 2.20 19.96 -4.29
CA TYR A 252 1.63 20.99 -3.43
C TYR A 252 1.04 22.15 -4.23
N GLU A 253 -0.16 22.60 -3.83
CA GLU A 253 -0.72 23.89 -4.24
C GLU A 253 -0.99 24.75 -2.99
N LYS A 254 -0.82 26.06 -3.14
CA LYS A 254 -1.06 27.01 -2.05
C LYS A 254 -2.47 26.86 -1.49
N GLY A 255 -2.57 26.64 -0.17
CA GLY A 255 -3.85 26.49 0.53
C GLY A 255 -4.33 25.04 0.68
N ASP A 256 -3.55 24.05 0.21
CA ASP A 256 -3.85 22.64 0.45
C ASP A 256 -3.94 22.30 1.94
N GLU A 257 -3.12 22.92 2.78
CA GLU A 257 -3.16 22.76 4.23
C GLU A 257 -4.48 23.22 4.89
N LYS A 258 -5.34 23.90 4.14
CA LYS A 258 -6.68 24.35 4.56
C LYS A 258 -7.81 23.48 4.01
N LYS A 259 -7.51 22.54 3.10
CA LYS A 259 -8.49 21.62 2.52
C LYS A 259 -8.67 20.44 3.48
N SER A 260 -9.88 20.30 4.02
CA SER A 260 -10.26 19.12 4.81
C SER A 260 -10.21 17.88 3.93
N LEU A 261 -9.62 16.80 4.43
CA LEU A 261 -9.70 15.47 3.82
C LEU A 261 -10.81 14.62 4.43
N ASP A 262 -11.46 15.08 5.51
CA ASP A 262 -12.67 14.46 6.02
C ASP A 262 -13.87 14.88 5.15
N PRO A 263 -14.51 13.95 4.42
CA PRO A 263 -15.68 14.25 3.59
C PRO A 263 -16.88 14.76 4.41
N LYS A 264 -16.88 14.57 5.73
CA LYS A 264 -17.94 15.04 6.65
C LYS A 264 -17.69 16.45 7.17
N ILE A 265 -16.44 16.95 7.16
CA ILE A 265 -16.11 18.30 7.59
C ILE A 265 -16.15 19.22 6.36
N LYS A 266 -17.26 19.93 6.19
CA LYS A 266 -17.32 21.04 5.23
C LYS A 266 -16.39 22.14 5.74
N ALA A 267 -15.48 22.60 4.88
CA ALA A 267 -14.60 23.74 5.17
C ALA A 267 -15.43 24.91 5.71
N PHE A 268 -14.98 25.53 6.79
CA PHE A 268 -15.54 26.80 7.25
C PHE A 268 -15.43 27.79 6.08
N GLN A 269 -16.58 28.23 5.57
CA GLN A 269 -16.69 29.34 4.62
C GLN A 269 -16.46 30.66 5.36
#